data_AF-A0A1C3WKK2-F1
#
_entry.id   AF-A0A1C3WKK2-F1
#
_cell.length_a   1.000
_cell.length_b   1.000
_cell.length_c   1.000
_cell.angle_alpha   90.00
_cell.angle_beta   90.00
_cell.angle_gamma   90.00
#
_symmetry.space_group_name_H-M   'P 1'
#
loop_
_entity.id
_entity.type
_entity.pdbx_description
1 polymer ?
#
loop_
_entity_poly.entity_id
_entity_poly.type
_entity_poly.pdbx_seq_one_letter_code
_entity_poly.pdbx_strand_id
1 'polypeptide(L)'
;MNRRLGKILAGALLLAMSGHSVLALDGVALSLKLTAKDAEHDPDGVWSDRDLDNIRQTFGPPDIYTARITTSNGTWLLSQTNGDCNMQGMCTAQLVLIEPGKAPKLMANPQMPLGGTAVLSPDFKKIKTSEIGENGRPLAGSYDVEPVK
;
A
#
# COMPACT_ATOMS: atom_id res chain seq x y z
N MET A 1 -5.15 1.46 -70.76
CA MET A 1 -4.12 2.24 -70.00
C MET A 1 -4.82 3.48 -69.47
N ASN A 2 -4.89 3.85 -68.19
CA ASN A 2 -4.25 3.42 -66.95
C ASN A 2 -5.23 3.64 -65.79
N ARG A 3 -5.33 2.66 -64.89
CA ARG A 3 -6.00 2.78 -63.58
C ARG A 3 -5.13 3.64 -62.66
N ARG A 4 -5.70 4.58 -61.91
CA ARG A 4 -5.07 5.13 -60.71
C ARG A 4 -5.90 4.78 -59.47
N LEU A 5 -5.24 4.00 -58.62
CA LEU A 5 -5.62 3.68 -57.25
C LEU A 5 -5.74 4.96 -56.41
N GLY A 6 -6.75 5.01 -55.56
CA GLY A 6 -6.82 5.91 -54.41
C GLY A 6 -7.59 5.22 -53.29
N LYS A 7 -6.90 4.45 -52.45
CA LYS A 7 -7.47 3.85 -51.24
C LYS A 7 -7.54 4.94 -50.17
N ILE A 8 -8.73 5.32 -49.74
CA ILE A 8 -8.92 6.15 -48.54
C ILE A 8 -9.13 5.18 -47.38
N LEU A 9 -8.14 5.07 -46.50
CA LEU A 9 -8.26 4.39 -45.21
C LEU A 9 -9.20 5.20 -44.32
N ALA A 10 -10.38 4.67 -44.02
CA ALA A 10 -11.23 5.17 -42.95
C ALA A 10 -10.66 4.63 -41.62
N GLY A 11 -10.17 5.54 -40.78
CA GLY A 11 -9.61 5.23 -39.46
C GLY A 11 -10.68 4.63 -38.54
N ALA A 12 -10.42 3.43 -38.04
CA ALA A 12 -11.20 2.82 -36.98
C ALA A 12 -10.88 3.54 -35.65
N LEU A 13 -11.92 4.11 -35.07
CA LEU A 13 -11.96 4.77 -33.77
C LEU A 13 -11.53 3.78 -32.67
N LEU A 14 -10.41 4.03 -32.01
CA LEU A 14 -9.99 3.28 -30.83
C LEU A 14 -10.91 3.65 -29.66
N LEU A 15 -11.85 2.77 -29.33
CA LEU A 15 -12.53 2.81 -28.04
C LEU A 15 -11.50 2.56 -26.94
N ALA A 16 -11.13 3.62 -26.22
CA ALA A 16 -10.44 3.51 -24.95
C ALA A 16 -11.41 2.86 -23.95
N MET A 17 -11.29 1.54 -23.78
CA MET A 17 -11.90 0.83 -22.68
C MET A 17 -11.21 1.29 -21.39
N SER A 18 -11.88 2.18 -20.66
CA SER A 18 -11.58 2.54 -19.28
C SER A 18 -11.39 1.26 -18.47
N GLY A 19 -10.14 1.03 -18.07
CA GLY A 19 -9.73 -0.07 -17.20
C GLY A 19 -10.38 0.08 -15.84
N HIS A 20 -11.56 -0.52 -15.69
CA HIS A 20 -12.11 -0.79 -14.39
C HIS A 20 -11.29 -1.94 -13.82
N SER A 21 -10.48 -1.64 -12.81
CA SER A 21 -9.83 -2.64 -11.99
C SER A 21 -10.92 -3.59 -11.51
N VAL A 22 -10.91 -4.83 -12.02
CA VAL A 22 -11.68 -5.93 -11.45
C VAL A 22 -11.17 -6.05 -10.02
N LEU A 23 -11.96 -5.58 -9.05
CA LEU A 23 -11.73 -5.90 -7.65
C LEU A 23 -11.72 -7.43 -7.58
N ALA A 24 -10.56 -8.01 -7.30
CA ALA A 24 -10.47 -9.45 -7.10
C ALA A 24 -11.44 -9.81 -5.96
N LEU A 25 -12.13 -10.96 -6.08
CA LEU A 25 -13.05 -11.42 -5.02
C LEU A 25 -12.35 -11.49 -3.64
N ASP A 26 -11.02 -11.61 -3.64
CA ASP A 26 -10.20 -11.72 -2.44
C ASP A 26 -9.77 -10.37 -1.85
N GLY A 27 -10.02 -9.25 -2.52
CA GLY A 27 -9.61 -7.91 -2.11
C GLY A 27 -8.52 -7.28 -2.98
N VAL A 28 -7.87 -6.25 -2.44
CA VAL A 28 -6.82 -5.48 -3.11
C VAL A 28 -5.47 -5.79 -2.44
N ALA A 29 -4.52 -6.26 -3.23
CA ALA A 29 -3.15 -6.47 -2.76
C ALA A 29 -2.40 -5.14 -2.66
N LEU A 30 -1.83 -4.89 -1.48
CA LEU A 30 -0.98 -3.75 -1.15
C LEU A 30 0.44 -4.28 -0.93
N SER A 31 1.21 -4.34 -2.02
CA SER A 31 2.62 -4.76 -1.99
C SER A 31 3.52 -3.57 -1.73
N LEU A 32 4.14 -3.55 -0.55
CA LEU A 32 4.98 -2.45 -0.10
C LEU A 32 6.22 -2.30 -1.00
N LYS A 33 6.56 -1.05 -1.31
CA LYS A 33 7.78 -0.68 -2.02
C LYS A 33 8.52 0.39 -1.25
N LEU A 34 9.84 0.33 -1.24
CA LEU A 34 10.65 1.41 -0.68
C LEU A 34 10.35 2.71 -1.44
N THR A 35 9.83 3.71 -0.74
CA THR A 35 9.43 5.00 -1.34
C THR A 35 10.19 6.19 -0.76
N ALA A 36 10.70 6.07 0.47
CA ALA A 36 11.67 7.01 1.02
C ALA A 36 12.80 6.23 1.68
N LYS A 37 14.03 6.50 1.27
CA LYS A 37 15.23 5.90 1.84
C LYS A 37 15.89 6.90 2.76
N ASP A 38 16.41 6.45 3.91
CA ASP A 38 17.09 7.30 4.89
C ASP A 38 16.25 8.56 5.24
N ALA A 39 14.95 8.36 5.45
CA ALA A 39 13.95 9.42 5.51
C ALA A 39 14.20 10.38 6.69
N GLU A 40 14.30 11.68 6.39
CA GLU A 40 14.27 12.72 7.42
C GLU A 40 12.84 13.03 7.84
N HIS A 41 11.91 12.99 6.89
CA HIS A 41 10.48 13.27 7.06
C HIS A 41 9.64 12.24 6.32
N ASP A 42 8.44 11.96 6.81
CA ASP A 42 7.47 11.15 6.08
C ASP A 42 6.70 12.03 5.07
N PRO A 43 6.84 11.80 3.75
CA PRO A 43 6.11 12.57 2.74
C PRO A 43 4.59 12.41 2.82
N ASP A 44 4.10 11.35 3.47
CA ASP A 44 2.67 11.08 3.62
C ASP A 44 2.10 11.48 4.99
N GLY A 45 2.96 11.86 5.93
CA GLY A 45 2.56 12.26 7.29
C GLY A 45 1.90 11.14 8.09
N VAL A 46 2.24 9.87 7.83
CA VAL A 46 1.83 8.71 8.63
C VAL A 46 2.72 8.56 9.86
N TRP A 47 4.03 8.70 9.66
CA TRP A 47 5.05 8.67 10.70
C TRP A 47 5.44 10.10 11.06
N SER A 48 5.43 10.42 12.35
CA SER A 48 5.89 11.72 12.81
C SER A 48 7.42 11.82 12.76
N ASP A 49 7.97 13.04 12.69
CA ASP A 49 9.41 13.26 12.78
C ASP A 49 10.01 12.64 14.05
N ARG A 50 9.24 12.64 15.16
CA ARG A 50 9.64 11.98 16.40
C ARG A 50 9.76 10.46 16.24
N ASP A 51 8.84 9.83 15.51
CA ASP A 51 8.91 8.39 15.25
C ASP A 51 10.17 8.07 14.44
N LEU A 52 10.43 8.85 13.38
CA LEU A 52 11.61 8.69 12.54
C LEU A 52 12.92 8.95 13.31
N ASP A 53 12.94 9.94 14.20
CA ASP A 53 14.08 10.23 15.08
C ASP A 53 14.35 9.08 16.05
N ASN A 54 13.29 8.53 16.67
CA ASN A 54 13.42 7.39 17.59
C ASN A 54 13.98 6.16 16.86
N ILE A 55 13.50 5.90 15.64
CA ILE A 55 14.01 4.82 14.79
C ILE A 55 15.49 5.05 14.48
N ARG A 56 15.85 6.28 14.07
CA ARG A 56 17.23 6.65 13.74
C ARG A 56 18.20 6.39 14.89
N GLN A 57 17.79 6.70 16.11
CA GLN A 57 18.59 6.50 17.31
C GLN A 57 18.72 5.03 17.74
N THR A 58 17.71 4.21 17.44
CA THR A 58 17.63 2.84 17.97
C THR A 58 18.06 1.77 16.95
N PHE A 59 17.67 1.95 15.69
CA PHE A 59 17.81 0.94 14.62
C PHE A 59 18.66 1.43 13.44
N GLY A 60 19.01 2.72 13.39
CA GLY A 60 19.70 3.35 12.27
C GLY A 60 18.73 4.06 11.32
N PRO A 61 19.22 4.55 10.16
CA PRO A 61 18.43 5.38 9.25
C PRO A 61 17.06 4.77 8.91
N PRO A 62 15.95 5.52 9.06
CA PRO A 62 14.62 4.99 8.80
C PRO A 62 14.35 4.92 7.29
N ASP A 63 13.92 3.77 6.83
CA ASP A 63 13.37 3.58 5.47
C ASP A 63 11.85 3.50 5.55
N ILE A 64 11.13 4.11 4.60
CA ILE A 64 9.67 4.08 4.53
C ILE A 64 9.24 3.33 3.27
N TYR A 65 8.45 2.28 3.49
CA TYR A 65 7.86 1.45 2.46
C TYR A 65 6.37 1.74 2.38
N THR A 66 5.84 1.96 1.17
CA THR A 66 4.42 2.25 0.99
C THR A 66 3.77 1.47 -0.16
N ALA A 67 2.45 1.29 -0.04
CA ALA A 67 1.56 0.81 -1.09
C ALA A 67 0.23 1.57 -1.01
N ARG A 68 -0.37 1.89 -2.17
CA ARG A 68 -1.56 2.74 -2.23
C ARG A 68 -2.63 2.21 -3.16
N ILE A 69 -3.88 2.47 -2.81
CA ILE A 69 -5.02 2.41 -3.73
C ILE A 69 -5.94 3.62 -3.52
N THR A 70 -6.33 4.25 -4.63
CA THR A 70 -7.31 5.33 -4.62
C THR A 70 -8.71 4.76 -4.86
N THR A 71 -9.66 5.17 -4.02
CA THR A 71 -11.08 4.79 -4.09
C THR A 71 -11.94 6.06 -4.13
N SER A 72 -13.25 5.90 -4.26
CA SER A 72 -14.19 7.03 -4.14
C SER A 72 -14.15 7.72 -2.78
N ASN A 73 -13.73 7.01 -1.72
CA ASN A 73 -13.74 7.50 -0.35
C ASN A 73 -12.41 8.12 0.07
N GLY A 74 -11.41 8.14 -0.82
CA GLY A 74 -10.05 8.59 -0.52
C GLY A 74 -9.01 7.54 -0.89
N THR A 75 -7.78 7.79 -0.45
CA THR A 75 -6.64 6.90 -0.69
C THR A 75 -6.38 6.05 0.54
N TRP A 76 -6.41 4.73 0.35
CA TRP A 76 -5.86 3.79 1.33
C TRP A 76 -4.36 3.70 1.11
N LEU A 77 -3.60 3.93 2.18
CA LEU A 77 -2.15 3.85 2.20
C LEU A 77 -1.74 2.85 3.28
N LEU A 78 -0.96 1.85 2.90
CA LEU A 78 -0.23 1.00 3.82
C LEU A 78 1.20 1.53 3.88
N SER A 79 1.68 1.88 5.08
CA SER A 79 3.00 2.42 5.32
C SER A 79 3.73 1.58 6.38
N GLN A 80 5.01 1.29 6.18
CA GLN A 80 5.83 0.51 7.10
C GLN A 80 7.21 1.14 7.18
N THR A 81 7.83 1.06 8.36
CA THR A 81 9.25 1.42 8.53
C THR A 81 10.08 0.18 8.87
N ASN A 82 11.41 0.30 8.74
CA ASN A 82 12.38 -0.67 9.23
C ASN A 82 12.64 -0.56 10.75
N GLY A 83 11.84 0.23 11.47
CA GLY A 83 12.18 0.72 12.80
C GLY A 83 11.51 0.01 13.97
N ASP A 84 10.63 -0.95 13.75
CA ASP A 84 9.97 -1.69 14.84
C ASP A 84 9.92 -3.19 14.55
N CYS A 85 10.87 -3.67 13.74
CA CYS A 85 10.95 -5.05 13.34
C CYS A 85 11.41 -5.95 14.49
N ASN A 86 10.71 -7.06 14.74
CA ASN A 86 11.16 -8.09 15.67
C ASN A 86 12.29 -8.95 15.08
N MET A 87 12.82 -9.90 15.87
CA MET A 87 13.92 -10.79 15.43
C MET A 87 13.60 -11.67 14.21
N GLN A 88 12.32 -11.83 13.86
CA GLN A 88 11.86 -12.58 12.69
C GLN A 88 11.69 -11.68 11.45
N GLY A 89 12.00 -10.38 11.57
CA GLY A 89 11.82 -9.40 10.49
C GLY A 89 10.36 -8.98 10.29
N MET A 90 9.48 -9.25 11.26
CA MET A 90 8.11 -8.78 11.28
C MET A 90 8.06 -7.38 11.85
N CYS A 91 7.50 -6.42 11.11
CA CYS A 91 7.42 -5.01 11.52
C CYS A 91 5.94 -4.57 11.47
N THR A 92 5.57 -3.58 12.27
CA THR A 92 4.21 -3.04 12.22
C THR A 92 4.06 -2.17 10.98
N ALA A 93 3.03 -2.43 10.20
CA ALA A 93 2.59 -1.49 9.17
C ALA A 93 1.38 -0.70 9.69
N GLN A 94 1.25 0.54 9.26
CA GLN A 94 0.08 1.39 9.49
C GLN A 94 -0.77 1.43 8.22
N LEU A 95 -2.00 0.92 8.32
CA LEU A 95 -3.01 1.15 7.29
C LEU A 95 -3.75 2.44 7.63
N VAL A 96 -3.68 3.43 6.74
CA VAL A 96 -4.36 4.71 6.90
C VAL A 96 -5.35 4.97 5.76
N LEU A 97 -6.39 5.73 6.06
CA LEU A 97 -7.28 6.34 5.07
C LEU A 97 -6.98 7.84 4.98
N ILE A 98 -6.62 8.31 3.78
CA ILE A 98 -6.39 9.71 3.47
C ILE A 98 -7.57 10.24 2.68
N GLU A 99 -8.46 10.97 3.36
CA GLU A 99 -9.56 11.67 2.72
C GLU A 99 -9.08 13.02 2.14
N PRO A 100 -9.66 13.51 1.03
CA PRO A 100 -9.25 14.78 0.44
C PRO A 100 -9.28 15.95 1.44
N GLY A 101 -8.15 16.64 1.58
CA GLY A 101 -8.02 17.81 2.47
C GLY A 101 -7.98 17.51 3.96
N LYS A 102 -7.88 16.23 4.37
CA LYS A 102 -7.77 15.83 5.77
C LYS A 102 -6.45 15.13 6.06
N ALA A 103 -6.06 15.14 7.33
CA ALA A 103 -4.91 14.36 7.80
C ALA A 103 -5.17 12.85 7.65
N PRO A 104 -4.12 12.03 7.44
CA PRO A 104 -4.23 10.58 7.43
C PRO A 104 -4.89 10.08 8.71
N LYS A 105 -5.83 9.14 8.57
CA LYS A 105 -6.50 8.50 9.69
C LYS A 105 -6.04 7.06 9.82
N LEU A 106 -5.54 6.67 10.99
CA LEU A 106 -5.11 5.30 11.26
C LEU A 106 -6.32 4.36 11.37
N MET A 107 -6.27 3.26 10.62
CA MET A 107 -7.37 2.30 10.47
C MET A 107 -7.00 0.88 10.88
N ALA A 108 -5.71 0.50 10.87
CA ALA A 108 -5.22 -0.76 11.41
C ALA A 108 -3.69 -0.73 11.57
N ASN A 109 -3.16 -1.58 12.46
CA ASN A 109 -1.72 -1.77 12.70
C ASN A 109 -1.28 -3.24 12.48
N PRO A 110 -1.40 -3.79 11.26
CA PRO A 110 -1.05 -5.20 11.02
C PRO A 110 0.45 -5.47 11.17
N GLN A 111 0.79 -6.70 11.56
CA GLN A 111 2.15 -7.24 11.46
C GLN A 111 2.39 -7.89 10.10
N MET A 112 3.56 -7.65 9.52
CA MET A 112 4.01 -8.30 8.28
C MET A 112 5.54 -8.22 8.12
N PRO A 113 6.17 -9.11 7.33
CA PRO A 113 7.58 -8.97 6.98
C PRO A 113 7.88 -7.59 6.37
N LEU A 114 9.09 -7.08 6.60
CA LEU A 114 9.53 -5.81 5.99
C LEU A 114 9.37 -5.85 4.46
N GLY A 115 8.66 -4.86 3.90
CA GLY A 115 8.39 -4.80 2.45
C GLY A 115 7.41 -5.88 1.96
N GLY A 116 6.65 -6.51 2.86
CA GLY A 116 5.70 -7.56 2.53
C GLY A 116 4.47 -7.09 1.73
N THR A 117 3.51 -7.99 1.57
CA THR A 117 2.21 -7.69 0.96
C THR A 117 1.07 -7.95 1.96
N ALA A 118 0.11 -7.03 2.00
CA ALA A 118 -1.16 -7.22 2.69
C ALA A 118 -2.31 -7.22 1.69
N VAL A 119 -3.46 -7.78 2.07
CA VAL A 119 -4.68 -7.80 1.25
C VAL A 119 -5.79 -7.09 2.02
N LEU A 120 -6.26 -5.97 1.47
CA LEU A 120 -7.40 -5.23 1.99
C LEU A 120 -8.70 -5.80 1.40
N SER A 121 -9.63 -6.21 2.25
CA SER A 121 -10.87 -6.85 1.80
C SER A 121 -11.71 -5.92 0.91
N PRO A 122 -12.56 -6.46 0.02
CA PRO A 122 -13.38 -5.63 -0.89
C PRO A 122 -14.32 -4.64 -0.18
N ASP A 123 -14.74 -4.98 1.04
CA ASP A 123 -15.60 -4.13 1.89
C ASP A 123 -14.81 -3.20 2.81
N PHE A 124 -13.47 -3.22 2.72
CA PHE A 124 -12.55 -2.42 3.54
C PHE A 124 -12.70 -2.63 5.05
N LYS A 125 -13.19 -3.79 5.49
CA LYS A 125 -13.36 -4.11 6.93
C LYS A 125 -12.26 -4.96 7.52
N LYS A 126 -11.46 -5.63 6.68
CA LYS A 126 -10.36 -6.48 7.12
C LYS A 126 -9.12 -6.22 6.29
N ILE A 127 -7.97 -6.25 6.94
CA ILE A 127 -6.67 -6.36 6.26
C ILE A 127 -6.01 -7.67 6.68
N LYS A 128 -5.58 -8.46 5.69
CA LYS A 128 -4.95 -9.75 5.88
C LYS A 128 -3.47 -9.67 5.56
N THR A 129 -2.64 -10.37 6.32
CA THR A 129 -1.18 -10.42 6.11
C THR A 129 -0.68 -11.86 6.15
N SER A 130 0.53 -12.06 5.61
CA SER A 130 1.28 -13.29 5.78
C SER A 130 2.35 -13.06 6.83
N GLU A 131 2.19 -13.66 8.00
CA GLU A 131 3.06 -13.49 9.16
C GLU A 131 3.97 -14.69 9.37
N ILE A 132 4.98 -14.53 10.23
CA ILE A 132 5.85 -15.60 10.69
C ILE A 132 5.55 -15.82 12.17
N GLY A 133 5.08 -17.02 12.52
CA GLY A 133 4.80 -17.39 13.91
C GLY A 133 6.08 -17.70 14.69
N GLU A 134 5.97 -17.88 16.02
CA GLU A 134 7.12 -18.17 16.91
C GLU A 134 7.90 -19.42 16.51
N ASN A 135 7.24 -20.40 15.90
CA ASN A 135 7.85 -21.63 15.39
C ASN A 135 8.49 -21.47 13.99
N GLY A 136 8.56 -20.25 13.47
CA GLY A 136 9.09 -19.92 12.15
C GLY A 136 8.17 -20.32 10.98
N ARG A 137 6.94 -20.77 11.24
CA ARG A 137 5.99 -21.17 10.19
C ARG A 137 5.09 -20.00 9.79
N PRO A 138 4.64 -19.95 8.52
CA PRO A 138 3.67 -18.95 8.09
C PRO A 138 2.37 -19.03 8.91
N LEU A 139 1.85 -17.87 9.29
CA LEU A 139 0.55 -17.67 9.92
C LEU A 139 -0.22 -16.61 9.12
N ALA A 140 -1.54 -16.76 9.01
CA ALA A 140 -2.38 -15.72 8.41
C ALA A 140 -2.78 -14.69 9.47
N GLY A 141 -2.35 -13.44 9.28
CA GLY A 141 -2.85 -12.30 10.04
C GLY A 141 -4.18 -11.81 9.50
N SER A 142 -5.05 -11.31 10.37
CA SER A 142 -6.34 -10.73 9.98
C SER A 142 -6.77 -9.70 11.02
N TYR A 143 -6.82 -8.44 10.60
CA TYR A 143 -7.05 -7.28 11.47
C TYR A 143 -8.32 -6.56 11.05
N ASP A 144 -9.09 -6.08 12.03
CA ASP A 144 -10.21 -5.17 11.79
C ASP A 144 -9.70 -3.83 11.25
N VAL A 145 -10.41 -3.31 10.26
CA VAL A 145 -10.14 -2.00 9.66
C VAL A 145 -11.19 -1.04 10.15
N GLU A 146 -10.83 -0.32 11.20
CA GLU A 146 -11.66 0.68 11.85
C GLU A 146 -10.76 1.74 12.49
N PRO A 147 -11.28 2.96 12.72
CA PRO A 147 -10.49 4.01 13.36
C PRO A 147 -9.82 3.54 14.66
N VAL A 148 -8.49 3.53 14.68
CA VAL A 148 -7.73 3.26 15.89
C VAL A 148 -7.83 4.50 16.80
N LYS A 149 -8.14 4.28 18.09
CA LYS A 149 -8.30 5.34 19.09
C LYS A 149 -7.00 5.71 19.77
#